data_AF-A0A401Q8V1-F1
#
_entry.id   AF-A0A401Q8V1-F1
#
_cell.length_a   1.000
_cell.length_b   1.000
_cell.length_c   1.000
_cell.angle_alpha   90.00
_cell.angle_beta   90.00
_cell.angle_gamma   90.00
#
_symmetry.space_group_name_H-M   'P 1'
#
loop_
_entity.id
_entity.type
_entity.pdbx_description
1 polymer ?
#
loop_
_entity_poly.entity_id
_entity_poly.type
_entity_poly.pdbx_seq_one_letter_code
_entity_poly.pdbx_strand_id
1 'polypeptide(L)' 'FAPVPIYVSEDFIHYYNVNSEFLLKNSRSRRNNRSCGECEACLRPVDCGACDFCMDKAKFGGCNTLRQKCRWKQCLQFAS' A
#
# COMPACT_ATOMS: atom_id res chain seq x y z
N PHE A 1 -18.06 9.54 -2.70
CA PHE A 1 -18.34 8.97 -1.36
C PHE A 1 -18.90 7.58 -1.57
N ALA A 2 -18.04 6.55 -1.60
CA ALA A 2 -18.53 5.17 -1.70
C ALA A 2 -18.95 4.71 -0.29
N PRO A 3 -20.18 4.20 -0.10
CA PRO A 3 -20.64 3.76 1.21
C PRO A 3 -19.88 2.48 1.60
N VAL A 4 -19.44 2.42 2.86
CA VAL A 4 -18.98 1.19 3.51
C VAL A 4 -20.20 0.31 3.81
N PRO A 5 -20.30 -0.93 3.28
CA PRO A 5 -21.43 -1.80 3.58
C PRO A 5 -21.22 -2.51 4.92
N ILE A 6 -22.29 -2.51 5.71
CA ILE A 6 -22.41 -3.12 7.04
C ILE A 6 -23.01 -4.53 6.86
N TYR A 7 -22.30 -5.51 6.29
CA TYR A 7 -22.80 -6.91 6.27
C TYR A 7 -21.64 -7.92 6.35
N VAL A 8 -21.73 -8.79 7.37
CA VAL A 8 -20.89 -9.97 7.59
C VAL A 8 -21.49 -11.15 6.81
N SER A 9 -21.02 -11.40 5.59
CA SER A 9 -21.31 -12.63 4.83
C SER A 9 -20.03 -13.26 4.28
N GLU A 10 -20.05 -14.56 4.00
CA GLU A 10 -18.94 -15.40 3.46
C GLU A 10 -18.17 -14.76 2.28
N ASP A 11 -18.81 -13.85 1.54
CA ASP A 11 -18.19 -13.05 0.48
C ASP A 11 -17.06 -12.13 0.98
N PHE A 12 -17.08 -11.74 2.26
CA PHE A 12 -16.05 -10.93 2.91
C PHE A 12 -14.75 -11.72 3.10
N ILE A 13 -14.84 -12.97 3.58
CA ILE A 13 -13.68 -13.85 3.71
C ILE A 13 -13.09 -14.16 2.33
N HIS A 14 -13.94 -14.36 1.32
CA HIS A 14 -13.48 -14.56 -0.07
C HIS A 14 -12.78 -13.30 -0.63
N TYR A 15 -13.26 -12.10 -0.32
CA TYR A 15 -12.57 -10.85 -0.68
C TYR A 15 -11.18 -10.74 -0.03
N TYR A 16 -11.02 -11.05 1.26
CA TYR A 16 -9.71 -11.04 1.92
C TYR A 16 -8.78 -12.17 1.42
N ASN A 17 -9.31 -13.37 1.17
CA ASN A 17 -8.52 -14.52 0.68
C ASN A 17 -8.05 -14.34 -0.76
N VAL A 18 -8.89 -13.86 -1.67
CA VAL A 18 -8.50 -13.56 -3.06
C VAL A 18 -7.46 -12.43 -3.10
N ASN A 19 -7.58 -11.43 -2.22
CA ASN A 19 -6.55 -10.40 -2.06
C ASN A 19 -5.25 -10.95 -1.45
N SER A 20 -5.29 -11.94 -0.55
CA SER A 20 -4.09 -12.58 0.01
C SER A 20 -3.23 -13.25 -1.08
N GLU A 21 -3.87 -13.92 -2.03
CA GLU A 21 -3.17 -14.54 -3.15
C GLU A 21 -2.60 -13.51 -4.14
N PHE A 22 -3.28 -12.37 -4.30
CA PHE A 22 -2.78 -11.21 -5.06
C PHE A 22 -1.53 -10.58 -4.41
N LEU A 23 -1.45 -10.54 -3.08
CA LEU A 23 -0.27 -10.04 -2.35
C LEU A 23 0.94 -10.99 -2.44
N LEU A 24 0.72 -12.30 -2.45
CA LEU A 24 1.78 -13.30 -2.64
C LEU A 24 2.36 -13.28 -4.06
N LYS A 25 1.53 -12.99 -5.08
CA LYS A 25 1.95 -12.97 -6.50
C LYS A 25 2.95 -11.88 -6.87
N ASN A 26 3.09 -10.83 -6.05
CA ASN A 26 4.01 -9.73 -6.33
C ASN A 26 5.46 -9.98 -5.85
N SER A 27 5.73 -11.16 -5.25
CA SER A 27 7.02 -11.50 -4.63
C SER A 27 8.12 -11.96 -5.61
N ARG A 28 7.86 -12.04 -6.92
CA ARG A 28 8.80 -12.64 -7.89
C ARG A 28 9.13 -11.82 -9.13
N SER A 29 8.74 -10.55 -9.20
CA SER A 29 9.18 -9.68 -10.30
C SER A 29 10.54 -9.06 -9.98
N ARG A 30 11.62 -9.67 -10.49
CA ARG A 30 13.00 -9.13 -10.52
C ARG A 30 13.15 -7.85 -11.36
N ARG A 31 12.07 -7.12 -11.65
CA ARG A 31 12.12 -5.80 -12.28
C ARG A 31 11.72 -4.74 -11.26
N ASN A 32 12.71 -3.93 -10.91
CA ASN A 32 12.61 -2.68 -10.16
C ASN A 32 12.59 -2.83 -8.63
N ASN A 33 13.78 -3.12 -8.11
CA ASN A 33 14.13 -3.39 -6.71
C ASN A 33 13.94 -2.14 -5.82
N ARG A 34 12.71 -1.68 -5.57
CA ARG A 34 12.39 -0.60 -4.62
C ARG A 34 11.65 -1.10 -3.38
N SER A 35 11.59 -2.42 -3.21
CA SER A 35 10.94 -3.10 -2.08
C SER A 35 11.62 -4.44 -1.83
N CYS A 36 12.15 -4.64 -0.63
CA CYS A 36 12.73 -5.94 -0.23
C CYS A 36 11.67 -6.95 0.21
N GLY A 37 10.43 -6.52 0.45
CA GLY A 37 9.34 -7.40 0.89
C GLY A 37 9.42 -7.83 2.35
N GLU A 38 10.54 -7.58 3.04
CA GLU A 38 10.78 -8.09 4.40
C GLU A 38 10.95 -7.00 5.45
N CYS A 39 11.34 -5.78 5.07
CA CYS A 39 11.51 -4.70 6.03
C CYS A 39 10.17 -4.14 6.51
N GLU A 40 10.15 -3.55 7.71
CA GLU A 40 8.95 -2.96 8.32
C GLU A 40 8.22 -2.00 7.37
N ALA A 41 8.96 -1.17 6.61
CA ALA A 41 8.37 -0.26 5.63
C ALA A 41 7.69 -0.98 4.45
N CYS A 42 8.25 -2.10 3.98
CA CYS A 42 7.63 -2.91 2.92
C CYS A 42 6.41 -3.67 3.41
N LEU A 43 6.43 -4.08 4.68
CA LEU A 43 5.34 -4.82 5.32
C LEU A 43 4.18 -3.92 5.76
N ARG A 44 4.36 -2.60 5.83
CA ARG A 44 3.29 -1.66 6.20
C ARG A 44 2.15 -1.68 5.18
N PRO A 45 0.90 -2.02 5.59
CA PRO A 45 -0.22 -2.12 4.64
C PRO A 45 -0.71 -0.74 4.21
N VAL A 46 -0.72 0.25 5.11
CA VAL A 46 -1.37 1.56 4.91
C VAL A 46 -0.39 2.73 4.88
N ASP A 47 -0.72 3.75 4.09
CA ASP A 47 -0.01 5.03 4.12
C ASP A 47 -0.31 5.76 5.45
N CYS A 48 0.68 6.46 6.03
CA CYS A 48 0.50 7.11 7.33
C CYS A 48 -0.48 8.31 7.34
N GLY A 49 -0.77 8.88 6.17
CA GLY A 49 -1.67 10.03 6.03
C GLY A 49 -1.10 11.38 6.45
N ALA A 50 0.08 11.43 7.08
CA ALA A 50 0.62 12.66 7.70
C ALA A 50 1.96 13.15 7.14
N CYS A 51 2.76 12.31 6.46
CA CYS A 51 4.04 12.76 5.88
C CYS A 51 3.84 13.63 4.64
N ASP A 52 4.87 14.40 4.24
CA ASP A 52 4.88 15.22 3.02
C ASP A 52 4.40 14.46 1.77
N PHE A 53 4.88 13.23 1.59
CA PHE A 53 4.47 12.36 0.48
C PHE A 53 3.05 11.82 0.62
N CYS A 54 2.49 11.76 1.81
CA CYS A 54 1.06 11.46 2.00
C CYS A 54 0.24 12.70 1.71
N MET A 55 0.62 13.85 2.24
CA MET A 55 -0.09 15.12 2.04
C MET A 55 -0.13 15.54 0.56
N ASP A 56 0.83 15.12 -0.27
CA ASP A 56 0.80 15.31 -1.72
C ASP A 56 -0.21 14.39 -2.45
N LYS A 57 -0.64 13.25 -1.88
CA LYS A 57 -1.53 12.32 -2.59
C LYS A 57 -2.94 12.91 -2.71
N ALA A 58 -3.55 12.73 -3.88
CA ALA A 58 -4.93 13.16 -4.14
C ALA A 58 -5.94 12.61 -3.11
N LYS A 59 -5.79 11.35 -2.66
CA LYS A 59 -6.66 10.75 -1.64
C LYS A 59 -6.58 11.42 -0.24
N PHE A 60 -5.53 12.20 -0.01
CA PHE A 60 -5.31 12.99 1.21
C PHE A 60 -5.42 14.50 0.92
N GLY A 61 -5.97 14.91 -0.23
CA GLY A 61 -6.20 16.31 -0.59
C GLY A 61 -5.02 17.03 -1.28
N GLY A 62 -3.94 16.31 -1.60
CA GLY A 62 -2.76 16.91 -2.24
C GLY A 62 -2.84 17.07 -3.76
N CYS A 63 -1.87 17.81 -4.31
CA CYS A 63 -1.77 18.14 -5.74
C CYS A 63 -1.14 17.04 -6.61
N ASN A 64 -0.63 15.95 -6.02
CA ASN A 64 -0.04 14.79 -6.69
C ASN A 64 1.16 15.16 -7.60
N THR A 65 2.00 16.05 -7.10
CA THR A 65 3.20 16.57 -7.78
C THR A 65 4.47 15.79 -7.43
N LEU A 66 4.62 15.35 -6.17
CA LEU A 66 5.79 14.60 -5.71
C LEU A 66 5.75 13.14 -6.15
N ARG A 67 4.54 12.54 -6.18
CA ARG A 67 4.28 11.18 -6.68
C ARG A 67 5.13 10.09 -6.00
N GLN A 68 5.50 10.29 -4.74
CA GLN A 68 6.28 9.34 -3.95
C GLN A 68 5.40 8.43 -3.10
N LYS A 69 5.94 7.28 -2.67
CA LYS A 69 5.31 6.44 -1.62
C LYS A 69 5.33 7.18 -0.28
N CYS A 70 4.44 6.83 0.64
CA CYS A 70 4.54 7.31 2.03
C CYS A 70 5.97 7.10 2.56
N ARG A 71 6.53 8.08 3.28
CA ARG A 71 7.86 7.99 3.90
C ARG A 71 8.06 6.69 4.67
N TRP A 72 7.05 6.27 5.43
CA TRP A 72 7.11 5.04 6.24
C TRP A 72 6.93 3.76 5.43
N LYS A 73 6.57 3.87 4.14
CA LYS A 73 6.48 2.76 3.19
C LYS A 73 7.64 2.72 2.19
N GLN A 74 8.65 3.57 2.38
CA GLN A 74 9.88 3.53 1.60
C GLN A 74 10.78 2.41 2.13
N CYS A 75 11.16 1.47 1.26
CA CYS A 75 11.94 0.30 1.64
C CYS A 75 13.25 0.69 2.34
N LEU A 76 13.52 0.12 3.52
CA LEU A 76 14.74 0.40 4.27
C LEU A 76 16.02 -0.06 3.55
N GLN A 77 15.90 -1.03 2.63
CA GLN A 77 17.04 -1.57 1.90
C GLN A 77 17.26 -0.91 0.53
N PHE A 78 16.19 -0.41 -0.09
CA PHE A 78 16.23 -0.02 -1.51
C PHE A 78 15.56 1.31 -1.85
N ALA A 79 15.12 2.08 -0.85
CA ALA A 79 14.67 3.44 -1.08
C ALA A 79 15.88 4.34 -1.34
N SER A 80 16.01 4.80 -2.58
CA SER A 80 16.80 5.98 -2.96
C SER A 80 15.94 6.92 -3.79
#